data_AF-A0A376FM15-F1
#
_entry.id   AF-A0A376FM15-F1
#
_cell.length_a   1.000
_cell.length_b   1.000
_cell.length_c   1.000
_cell.angle_alpha   90.00
_cell.angle_beta   90.00
_cell.angle_gamma   90.00
#
_symmetry.space_group_name_H-M   'P 1'
#
loop_
_entity.id
_entity.type
_entity.pdbx_description
1 polymer ?
#
loop_
_entity_poly.entity_id
_entity_poly.type
_entity_poly.pdbx_seq_one_letter_code
_entity_poly.pdbx_strand_id
1 'polypeptide(L)'
;MVKVFSDGSCQTNDESDGCSVTRLGIGEYLVEGCEGLNSDAAWGGIDGGFDIPTDRNKQPLIWLDYEVNADGSVLVKTYHRTHPGAPAFARNELQGISDGDPVDIPRDQFVSVRVEMPADSLYNQKLRDDELAMTTDEGE
;
A
#
# COMPACT_ATOMS: atom_id res chain seq x y z
N MET A 1 0.11 7.38 3.74
CA MET A 1 -0.35 6.43 2.69
C MET A 1 0.66 6.43 1.56
N VAL A 2 1.14 5.25 1.16
CA VAL A 2 2.11 5.05 0.09
C VAL A 2 1.41 4.46 -1.13
N LYS A 3 1.53 5.11 -2.29
CA LYS A 3 1.12 4.54 -3.58
C LYS A 3 2.30 3.82 -4.20
N VAL A 4 2.14 2.54 -4.51
CA VAL A 4 3.16 1.66 -5.09
C VAL A 4 2.84 1.44 -6.56
N PHE A 5 3.79 1.71 -7.46
CA PHE A 5 3.63 1.56 -8.91
C PHE A 5 4.41 0.36 -9.46
N SER A 6 4.06 -0.05 -10.68
CA SER A 6 4.57 -1.24 -11.37
C SER A 6 6.09 -1.36 -11.41
N ASP A 7 6.80 -0.24 -11.57
CA ASP A 7 8.25 -0.16 -11.68
C ASP A 7 8.99 -0.03 -10.35
N GLY A 8 8.26 -0.02 -9.23
CA GLY A 8 8.81 0.23 -7.90
C GLY A 8 8.91 1.71 -7.54
N SER A 9 8.52 2.63 -8.41
CA SER A 9 8.33 4.03 -8.00
C SER A 9 7.16 4.13 -7.01
N CYS A 10 7.17 5.20 -6.20
CA CYS A 10 6.13 5.44 -5.22
C CYS A 10 5.78 6.92 -5.06
N GLN A 11 4.62 7.17 -4.47
CA GLN A 11 4.20 8.51 -4.01
C GLN A 11 3.75 8.41 -2.56
N THR A 12 4.24 9.33 -1.74
CA THR A 12 3.88 9.48 -0.32
C THR A 12 2.95 10.69 -0.13
N ASN A 13 2.21 10.70 0.98
CA ASN A 13 1.59 11.93 1.51
C ASN A 13 2.42 12.47 2.68
N ASP A 14 1.99 13.59 3.26
CA ASP A 14 2.69 14.25 4.37
C ASP A 14 2.93 13.33 5.57
N GLU A 15 1.97 12.46 5.89
CA GLU A 15 2.07 11.49 6.99
C GLU A 15 3.13 10.43 6.73
N SER A 16 3.13 9.83 5.54
CA SER A 16 4.09 8.77 5.18
C SER A 16 5.33 9.32 4.47
N ASP A 17 5.69 10.58 4.73
CA ASP A 17 6.94 11.13 4.26
C ASP A 17 8.12 10.35 4.85
N GLY A 18 9.14 10.10 4.03
CA GLY A 18 10.26 9.23 4.37
C GLY A 18 10.08 7.75 4.04
N CYS A 19 8.89 7.30 3.62
CA CYS A 19 8.74 5.95 3.06
C CYS A 19 9.39 5.83 1.67
N SER A 20 9.95 4.65 1.40
CA SER A 20 10.47 4.27 0.08
C SER A 20 9.94 2.91 -0.36
N VAL A 21 10.03 2.64 -1.66
CA VAL A 21 9.65 1.36 -2.26
C VAL A 21 10.81 0.81 -3.07
N THR A 22 11.09 -0.48 -2.89
CA THR A 22 12.04 -1.24 -3.70
C THR A 22 11.33 -2.40 -4.38
N ARG A 23 11.36 -2.46 -5.72
CA ARG A 23 10.86 -3.63 -6.47
C ARG A 23 11.91 -4.74 -6.44
N LEU A 24 11.61 -5.83 -5.74
CA LEU A 24 12.51 -6.97 -5.56
C LEU A 24 12.42 -7.97 -6.73
N GLY A 25 11.23 -8.10 -7.32
CA GLY A 25 10.93 -9.10 -8.33
C GLY A 25 9.61 -8.80 -9.05
N ILE A 26 9.17 -9.74 -9.89
CA ILE A 26 7.85 -9.62 -10.55
C ILE A 26 6.78 -9.71 -9.47
N GLY A 27 6.00 -8.65 -9.32
CA GLY A 27 4.93 -8.59 -8.35
C GLY A 27 5.40 -8.53 -6.90
N GLU A 28 6.66 -8.19 -6.62
CA GLU A 28 7.20 -8.10 -5.25
C GLU A 28 7.77 -6.70 -4.97
N TYR A 29 7.17 -6.01 -4.00
CA TYR A 29 7.47 -4.61 -3.66
C TYR A 29 7.69 -4.47 -2.15
N LEU A 30 8.88 -4.06 -1.74
CA LEU A 30 9.22 -3.81 -0.35
C LEU A 30 9.00 -2.33 -0.01
N VAL A 31 8.12 -2.06 0.95
CA VAL A 31 7.87 -0.72 1.51
C VAL A 31 8.69 -0.57 2.78
N GLU A 32 9.52 0.46 2.85
CA GLU A 32 10.45 0.74 3.94
C GLU A 32 10.18 2.13 4.54
N GLY A 33 10.71 2.38 5.75
CA GLY A 33 10.50 3.65 6.48
C GLY A 33 9.18 3.72 7.26
N CYS A 34 8.53 2.57 7.47
CA CYS A 34 7.31 2.40 8.26
C CYS A 34 7.48 1.33 9.35
N GLU A 35 6.53 1.25 10.29
CA GLU A 35 6.46 0.26 11.38
C GLU A 35 5.39 -0.83 11.14
N GLY A 36 5.05 -1.06 9.86
CA GLY A 36 4.05 -2.02 9.44
C GLY A 36 2.80 -1.36 8.86
N LEU A 37 1.67 -2.05 8.95
CA LEU A 37 0.39 -1.55 8.47
C LEU A 37 -0.29 -0.70 9.53
N ASN A 38 -0.95 0.38 9.08
CA ASN A 38 -1.73 1.21 9.98
C ASN A 38 -2.91 0.39 10.55
N SER A 39 -3.04 0.40 11.88
CA SER A 39 -3.95 -0.49 12.61
C SER A 39 -5.36 0.06 12.82
N ASP A 40 -5.69 1.21 12.24
CA ASP A 40 -7.00 1.84 12.39
C ASP A 40 -8.12 0.93 11.82
N ALA A 41 -9.06 0.57 12.69
CA ALA A 41 -10.22 -0.26 12.38
C ALA A 41 -11.15 0.35 11.30
N ALA A 42 -11.12 1.68 11.11
CA ALA A 42 -11.85 2.35 10.04
C ALA A 42 -11.30 2.03 8.64
N TRP A 43 -10.11 1.44 8.55
CA TRP A 43 -9.34 1.31 7.32
C TRP A 43 -8.80 -0.10 7.08
N GLY A 44 -9.62 -1.13 7.34
CA GLY A 44 -9.26 -2.54 7.08
C GLY A 44 -8.87 -3.33 8.33
N GLY A 45 -8.77 -2.67 9.49
CA GLY A 45 -8.48 -3.33 10.76
C GLY A 45 -7.17 -4.10 10.74
N ILE A 46 -7.13 -5.25 11.40
CA ILE A 46 -5.90 -6.05 11.57
C ILE A 46 -5.32 -6.61 10.25
N ASP A 47 -6.15 -6.70 9.19
CA ASP A 47 -5.79 -7.29 7.90
C ASP A 47 -5.30 -6.25 6.88
N GLY A 48 -5.18 -4.98 7.29
CA GLY A 48 -4.47 -3.95 6.53
C GLY A 48 -5.31 -3.04 5.64
N GLY A 49 -4.88 -1.78 5.55
CA GLY A 49 -5.48 -0.75 4.70
C GLY A 49 -4.90 -0.71 3.29
N PHE A 50 -5.21 -1.74 2.49
CA PHE A 50 -4.84 -1.80 1.08
C PHE A 50 -6.00 -1.39 0.17
N ASP A 51 -5.69 -0.62 -0.88
CA ASP A 51 -6.58 -0.48 -2.04
C ASP A 51 -5.87 -1.03 -3.28
N ILE A 52 -6.53 -1.98 -3.97
CA ILE A 52 -6.01 -2.63 -5.18
C ILE A 52 -6.67 -2.07 -6.45
N PRO A 53 -5.97 -2.08 -7.59
CA PRO A 53 -6.50 -1.58 -8.86
C PRO A 53 -7.72 -2.38 -9.34
N THR A 54 -8.71 -1.68 -9.88
CA THR A 54 -9.96 -2.25 -10.41
C THR A 54 -10.20 -1.81 -11.85
N ASP A 55 -10.87 -2.65 -12.64
CA ASP A 55 -11.29 -2.30 -13.98
C ASP A 55 -12.53 -1.37 -14.00
N ARG A 56 -12.98 -0.99 -15.20
CA ARG A 56 -14.18 -0.16 -15.40
C ARG A 56 -15.48 -0.76 -14.82
N ASN A 57 -15.51 -2.07 -14.56
CA ASN A 57 -16.64 -2.80 -13.99
C ASN A 57 -16.45 -3.06 -12.48
N LYS A 58 -15.46 -2.42 -11.83
CA LYS A 58 -15.10 -2.63 -10.43
C LYS A 58 -14.62 -4.04 -10.10
N GLN A 59 -14.10 -4.76 -11.10
CA GLN A 59 -13.46 -6.05 -10.90
C GLN A 59 -11.98 -5.84 -10.53
N PRO A 60 -11.47 -6.43 -9.44
CA PRO A 60 -10.07 -6.29 -9.08
C PRO A 60 -9.15 -6.95 -10.10
N LEU A 61 -8.06 -6.26 -10.45
CA LEU A 61 -7.14 -6.70 -11.52
C LEU A 61 -6.05 -7.65 -11.02
N ILE A 62 -5.81 -7.65 -9.72
CA ILE A 62 -4.78 -8.46 -9.07
C ILE A 62 -5.33 -9.08 -7.77
N TRP A 63 -4.69 -10.17 -7.34
CA TRP A 63 -4.68 -10.58 -5.94
C TRP A 63 -3.54 -9.87 -5.22
N LEU A 64 -3.72 -9.64 -3.93
CA LEU A 64 -2.70 -9.05 -3.06
C LEU A 64 -2.48 -9.99 -1.88
N ASP A 65 -1.21 -10.25 -1.59
CA ASP A 65 -0.73 -10.86 -0.35
C ASP A 65 0.35 -9.94 0.24
N TYR A 66 0.67 -10.11 1.52
CA TYR A 66 1.70 -9.30 2.17
C TYR A 66 2.37 -10.00 3.34
N GLU A 67 3.59 -9.55 3.64
CA GLU A 67 4.33 -9.93 4.84
C GLU A 67 4.85 -8.66 5.53
N VAL A 68 4.73 -8.60 6.85
CA VAL A 68 5.36 -7.54 7.66
C VAL A 68 6.63 -8.12 8.26
N ASN A 69 7.76 -7.52 7.92
CA ASN A 69 9.08 -7.92 8.43
C ASN A 69 9.27 -7.45 9.88
N ALA A 70 10.25 -8.04 10.55
CA ALA A 70 10.55 -7.74 11.95
C ALA A 70 11.01 -6.28 12.17
N ASP A 71 11.51 -5.61 11.14
CA ASP A 71 11.90 -4.20 11.15
C ASP A 71 10.75 -3.24 10.80
N GLY A 72 9.54 -3.76 10.59
CA GLY A 72 8.35 -2.99 10.23
C GLY A 72 8.16 -2.79 8.72
N SER A 73 9.14 -3.14 7.88
CA SER A 73 8.97 -3.05 6.43
C SER A 73 7.86 -4.00 5.94
N VAL A 74 7.11 -3.59 4.91
CA VAL A 74 5.97 -4.34 4.38
C VAL A 74 6.31 -4.84 2.98
N LEU A 75 6.39 -6.16 2.82
CA LEU A 75 6.53 -6.81 1.52
C LEU A 75 5.15 -7.02 0.91
N VAL A 76 4.83 -6.30 -0.15
CA VAL A 76 3.59 -6.45 -0.93
C VAL A 76 3.85 -7.41 -2.09
N LYS A 77 2.97 -8.40 -2.23
CA LYS A 77 3.01 -9.40 -3.31
C LYS A 77 1.74 -9.33 -4.15
N THR A 78 1.88 -9.33 -5.48
CA THR A 78 0.76 -9.20 -6.40
C THR A 78 0.70 -10.34 -7.40
N TYR A 79 -0.52 -10.84 -7.65
CA TYR A 79 -0.76 -11.98 -8.53
C TYR A 79 -1.87 -11.69 -9.53
N HIS A 80 -1.83 -12.35 -10.68
CA HIS A 80 -2.81 -12.17 -11.71
C HIS A 80 -4.19 -12.67 -11.24
N ARG A 81 -5.23 -11.86 -11.45
CA ARG A 81 -6.60 -12.19 -11.07
C ARG A 81 -7.53 -12.24 -12.27
N THR A 82 -8.03 -13.43 -12.58
CA THR A 82 -9.02 -13.64 -13.64
C THR A 82 -10.45 -13.64 -13.08
N HIS A 83 -11.42 -13.38 -13.96
CA HIS A 83 -12.85 -13.38 -13.64
C HIS A 83 -13.60 -14.32 -14.59
N PRO A 84 -13.53 -15.66 -14.39
CA PRO A 84 -14.11 -16.63 -15.34
C PRO A 84 -15.62 -16.50 -15.53
N GLY A 85 -16.33 -15.97 -14.51
CA GLY A 85 -17.77 -15.68 -14.57
C GLY A 85 -18.14 -14.44 -15.38
N ALA A 86 -17.17 -13.61 -15.77
CA ALA A 86 -17.42 -12.40 -16.57
C ALA A 86 -17.51 -12.72 -18.08
N PRO A 87 -18.12 -11.83 -18.89
CA PRO A 87 -18.02 -11.89 -20.35
C PRO A 87 -16.55 -11.88 -20.80
N ALA A 88 -16.23 -12.55 -21.92
CA ALA A 88 -14.84 -12.74 -22.38
C ALA A 88 -13.98 -11.46 -22.38
N PHE A 89 -14.55 -10.32 -22.76
CA PHE A 89 -13.84 -9.02 -22.80
C PHE A 89 -13.52 -8.42 -21.41
N ALA A 90 -14.09 -8.99 -20.34
CA ALA A 90 -14.02 -8.50 -18.96
C ALA A 90 -13.43 -9.52 -17.99
N ARG A 91 -12.87 -10.63 -18.49
CA ARG A 91 -12.29 -11.70 -17.65
C ARG A 91 -10.90 -11.38 -17.12
N ASN A 92 -10.27 -10.31 -17.61
CA ASN A 92 -8.89 -9.99 -17.30
C ASN A 92 -7.95 -11.17 -17.63
N GLU A 93 -8.11 -11.82 -18.78
CA GLU A 93 -7.21 -12.92 -19.20
C GLU A 93 -5.96 -12.34 -19.87
N LEU A 94 -4.77 -12.75 -19.41
CA LEU A 94 -3.49 -12.42 -20.02
C LEU A 94 -2.87 -13.65 -20.70
N GLN A 95 -2.29 -13.46 -21.88
CA GLN A 95 -1.69 -14.57 -22.63
C GLN A 95 -0.48 -15.14 -21.88
N GLY A 96 -0.54 -16.43 -21.55
CA GLY A 96 0.57 -17.14 -20.89
C GLY A 96 0.71 -16.87 -19.39
N ILE A 97 -0.29 -16.24 -18.77
CA ILE A 97 -0.33 -15.97 -17.32
C ILE A 97 -1.64 -16.54 -16.78
N SER A 98 -1.54 -17.41 -15.78
CA SER A 98 -2.68 -18.05 -15.12
C SER A 98 -3.16 -17.22 -13.94
N ASP A 99 -4.40 -17.46 -13.49
CA ASP A 99 -4.87 -16.93 -12.21
C ASP A 99 -3.95 -17.39 -11.07
N GLY A 100 -3.51 -16.44 -10.24
CA GLY A 100 -2.58 -16.69 -9.14
C GLY A 100 -1.09 -16.66 -9.53
N ASP A 101 -0.73 -16.51 -10.81
CA ASP A 101 0.68 -16.34 -11.19
C ASP A 101 1.19 -14.94 -10.78
N PRO A 102 2.45 -14.80 -10.32
CA PRO A 102 3.03 -13.51 -9.97
C PRO A 102 3.00 -12.54 -11.15
N VAL A 103 2.52 -11.32 -10.91
CA VAL A 103 2.48 -10.26 -11.93
C VAL A 103 2.71 -8.91 -11.28
N ASP A 104 3.39 -8.01 -11.97
CA ASP A 104 3.51 -6.63 -11.54
C ASP A 104 2.15 -5.92 -11.52
N ILE A 105 2.06 -4.85 -10.72
CA ILE A 105 0.91 -3.95 -10.71
C ILE A 105 0.64 -3.48 -12.15
N PRO A 106 -0.63 -3.47 -12.61
CA PRO A 106 -0.97 -2.97 -13.95
C PRO A 106 -0.38 -1.59 -14.22
N ARG A 107 0.15 -1.38 -15.42
CA ARG A 107 0.72 -0.08 -15.84
C ARG A 107 -0.31 1.02 -15.66
N ASP A 108 0.17 2.19 -15.26
CA ASP A 108 -0.65 3.40 -14.98
C ASP A 108 -1.64 3.25 -13.82
N GLN A 109 -1.53 2.18 -13.04
CA GLN A 109 -2.26 2.00 -11.78
C GLN A 109 -1.30 1.81 -10.61
N PHE A 110 -1.83 1.81 -9.40
CA PHE A 110 -1.07 1.67 -8.17
C PHE A 110 -1.81 0.79 -7.18
N VAL A 111 -1.05 0.20 -6.26
CA VAL A 111 -1.57 -0.32 -4.98
C VAL A 111 -1.41 0.78 -3.94
N SER A 112 -2.46 1.06 -3.19
CA SER A 112 -2.39 1.94 -2.03
C SER A 112 -2.06 1.12 -0.79
N VAL A 113 -1.05 1.53 -0.04
CA VAL A 113 -0.63 0.90 1.22
C VAL A 113 -0.73 1.93 2.33
N ARG A 114 -1.57 1.66 3.32
CA ARG A 114 -1.62 2.46 4.56
C ARG A 114 -0.66 1.88 5.57
N VAL A 115 0.36 2.66 5.88
CA VAL A 115 1.46 2.27 6.73
C VAL A 115 1.38 2.99 8.07
N GLU A 116 1.83 2.33 9.13
CA GLU A 116 2.07 2.96 10.42
C GLU A 116 3.43 3.64 10.38
N MET A 117 3.51 4.89 10.83
CA MET A 117 4.74 5.66 10.77
C MET A 117 5.41 5.70 12.13
N PRO A 118 6.76 5.60 12.19
CA PRO A 118 7.49 5.71 13.44
C PRO A 118 7.09 6.95 14.23
N ALA A 119 7.11 6.83 15.56
CA ALA A 119 6.80 7.96 16.43
C ALA A 119 7.73 9.14 16.15
N ASP A 120 8.98 8.93 15.80
CA ASP A 120 9.95 9.96 15.45
C ASP A 120 9.94 10.37 13.97
N SER A 121 8.92 9.97 13.19
CA SER A 121 8.72 10.51 11.83
C SER A 121 8.53 12.04 11.86
N LEU A 122 8.92 12.71 10.76
CA LEU A 122 8.83 14.17 10.67
C LEU A 122 7.41 14.69 10.89
N TYR A 123 6.41 13.94 10.44
CA TYR A 123 5.00 14.28 10.65
C TYR A 123 4.60 14.16 12.13
N ASN A 124 4.90 13.02 12.77
CA ASN A 124 4.55 12.78 14.17
C ASN A 124 5.29 13.71 15.14
N GLN A 125 6.52 14.14 14.79
CA GLN A 125 7.24 15.17 15.55
C GLN A 125 6.52 16.52 15.49
N LYS A 126 6.15 16.99 14.28
CA LYS A 126 5.42 18.26 14.11
C LYS A 126 4.09 18.25 14.87
N LEU A 127 3.34 17.15 14.80
CA LEU A 127 2.06 17.04 15.49
C LEU A 127 2.23 17.17 17.01
N ARG A 128 3.25 16.51 17.58
CA ARG A 128 3.57 16.64 19.01
C ARG A 128 4.02 18.04 19.39
N ASP A 129 4.85 18.68 18.58
CA ASP A 129 5.35 20.04 18.85
C ASP A 129 4.18 21.04 18.84
N ASP A 130 3.24 20.89 17.90
CA ASP A 130 2.02 21.70 17.83
C ASP A 130 1.11 21.46 19.06
N GLU A 131 0.91 20.20 19.49
CA GLU A 131 0.15 19.86 20.70
C GLU A 131 0.80 20.44 21.97
N LEU A 132 2.13 20.36 22.09
CA LEU A 132 2.89 20.96 23.18
C LEU A 132 2.72 22.48 23.21
N ALA A 133 2.80 23.14 22.06
CA ALA A 133 2.61 24.58 21.95
C ALA A 133 1.20 25.03 22.40
N MET A 134 0.16 24.28 22.01
CA MET A 134 -1.23 24.57 22.42
C MET A 134 -1.44 24.38 23.92
N THR A 135 -0.87 23.33 24.53
CA THR A 135 -1.02 23.07 25.97
C THR A 135 -0.26 24.07 26.85
N THR A 136 0.83 24.66 26.34
CA THR A 136 1.55 25.73 27.05
C THR A 136 0.83 27.08 27.04
N ASP A 137 0.02 27.36 26.01
CA ASP A 137 -0.69 28.64 25.84
C ASP A 137 -2.02 28.67 26.64
N GLU A 138 -2.63 27.52 26.94
CA GLU A 138 -3.81 27.41 27.81
C GLU A 138 -3.48 27.47 29.32
N GLY A 139 -2.20 27.50 29.68
CA GLY A 139 -1.70 27.51 31.06
C GLY A 139 -1.22 28.85 31.61
N GLU A 140 -1.25 29.93 30.81
CA GLU A 140 -0.97 31.32 31.21
C GLU A 140 -2.25 32.17 31.35
#